data_AF-A0A524QCF4-F1
#
_entry.id   AF-A0A524QCF4-F1
#
_cell.length_a   1.000
_cell.length_b   1.000
_cell.length_c   1.000
_cell.angle_alpha   90.00
_cell.angle_beta   90.00
_cell.angle_gamma   90.00
#
_symmetry.space_group_name_H-M   'P 1'
#
loop_
_entity.id
_entity.type
_entity.pdbx_description
1 polymer ?
#
loop_
_entity_poly.entity_id
_entity_poly.type
_entity_poly.pdbx_seq_one_letter_code
_entity_poly.pdbx_strand_id
1 'polypeptide(L)'
;MRLGVKDEKINVLSRNADRPEIVSTGLRGWAVASSFTILSAALSFFVTATMAAENDISGESSLAHCWKQASTRVALAPCLENLLRAAEDRLKTTQSRVENGAAELDRVTNYRSKNVERTRESDERWRAYRDAECDRQAEAMLPGTGSGDVYLACRITLTNDRVKQLGFP
;
A
#
# COMPACT_ATOMS: atom_id res chain seq x y z
N MET A 1 31.04 36.08 -14.17
CA MET A 1 31.20 35.58 -12.78
C MET A 1 30.71 34.14 -12.77
N ARG A 2 31.62 33.16 -12.88
CA ARG A 2 31.31 31.72 -12.89
C ARG A 2 31.31 31.23 -11.45
N LEU A 3 30.18 30.77 -10.94
CA LEU A 3 30.14 30.04 -9.67
C LEU A 3 30.32 28.56 -9.99
N GLY A 4 31.51 28.05 -9.68
CA GLY A 4 31.84 26.64 -9.77
C GLY A 4 31.15 25.87 -8.66
N VAL A 5 30.28 24.95 -9.04
CA VAL A 5 29.80 23.89 -8.15
C VAL A 5 30.91 22.84 -8.11
N LYS A 6 31.48 22.64 -6.93
CA LYS A 6 32.48 21.60 -6.67
C LYS A 6 31.78 20.24 -6.73
N ASP A 7 32.32 19.35 -7.56
CA ASP A 7 31.95 17.94 -7.61
C ASP A 7 32.26 17.28 -6.26
N GLU A 8 31.23 17.13 -5.43
CA GLU A 8 31.30 16.29 -4.24
C GLU A 8 31.00 14.85 -4.66
N LYS A 9 32.07 14.05 -4.70
CA LYS A 9 32.04 12.63 -5.03
C LYS A 9 31.16 11.88 -4.02
N ILE A 10 29.94 11.55 -4.43
CA ILE A 10 29.11 10.57 -3.72
C ILE A 10 29.79 9.21 -3.85
N ASN A 11 30.48 8.82 -2.78
CA ASN A 11 31.09 7.51 -2.61
C ASN A 11 29.98 6.48 -2.38
N VAL A 12 29.35 6.02 -3.46
CA VAL A 12 28.43 4.87 -3.40
C VAL A 12 29.30 3.64 -3.19
N LEU A 13 29.46 3.27 -1.92
CA LEU A 13 29.99 1.98 -1.53
C LEU A 13 29.12 0.89 -2.17
N SER A 14 29.70 0.28 -3.20
CA SER A 14 29.31 -1.01 -3.77
C SER A 14 29.17 -2.02 -2.63
N ARG A 15 27.94 -2.24 -2.17
CA ARG A 15 27.60 -3.43 -1.39
C ARG A 15 27.38 -4.55 -2.39
N ASN A 16 28.44 -5.34 -2.57
CA ASN A 16 28.34 -6.72 -3.02
C ASN A 16 27.26 -7.42 -2.18
N ALA A 17 26.10 -7.65 -2.80
CA ALA A 17 25.12 -8.59 -2.29
C ALA A 17 25.24 -9.83 -3.16
N ASP A 18 25.90 -10.83 -2.59
CA ASP A 18 26.06 -12.16 -3.12
C ASP A 18 24.73 -12.69 -3.66
N ARG A 19 24.73 -13.06 -4.93
CA ARG A 19 23.66 -13.84 -5.57
C ARG A 19 23.89 -15.29 -5.15
N PRO A 20 23.03 -15.94 -4.34
CA PRO A 20 23.18 -17.37 -4.13
C PRO A 20 22.90 -18.11 -5.43
N GLU A 21 23.92 -18.82 -5.92
CA GLU A 21 23.80 -19.84 -6.95
C GLU A 21 22.78 -20.89 -6.50
N ILE A 22 21.75 -21.12 -7.34
CA ILE A 22 20.81 -22.20 -7.13
C ILE A 22 21.52 -23.48 -7.58
N VAL A 23 22.25 -24.10 -6.64
CA VAL A 23 22.86 -25.42 -6.81
C VAL A 23 21.72 -26.44 -6.95
N SER A 24 21.56 -27.01 -8.15
CA SER A 24 20.67 -28.13 -8.41
C SER A 24 21.29 -29.43 -7.88
N THR A 25 21.15 -29.70 -6.58
CA THR A 25 21.42 -31.04 -6.04
C THR A 25 20.18 -31.92 -6.22
N GLY A 26 20.35 -32.96 -7.03
CA GLY A 26 19.31 -33.92 -7.35
C GLY A 26 18.80 -34.73 -6.16
N LEU A 27 17.55 -35.15 -6.33
CA LEU A 27 17.05 -36.51 -6.07
C LEU A 27 17.54 -37.19 -4.78
N ARG A 28 16.73 -37.06 -3.73
CA ARG A 28 16.48 -38.17 -2.80
C ARG A 28 14.98 -38.34 -2.61
N GLY A 29 14.40 -39.10 -3.54
CA GLY A 29 13.03 -39.56 -3.46
C GLY A 29 12.86 -40.50 -2.27
N TRP A 30 11.93 -40.16 -1.39
CA TRP A 30 11.38 -41.11 -0.44
C TRP A 30 10.17 -41.74 -1.12
N ALA A 31 10.38 -42.96 -1.58
CA ALA A 31 9.35 -43.81 -2.14
C ALA A 31 8.31 -44.12 -1.06
N VAL A 32 7.15 -43.47 -1.13
CA VAL A 32 5.95 -43.98 -0.49
C VAL A 32 5.31 -44.93 -1.50
N ALA A 33 5.37 -46.22 -1.20
CA ALA A 33 4.83 -47.29 -2.01
C ALA A 33 3.29 -47.16 -2.11
N SER A 34 2.82 -46.58 -3.21
CA SER A 34 1.40 -46.53 -3.55
C SER A 34 0.98 -47.82 -4.24
N SER A 35 0.70 -48.84 -3.44
CA SER A 35 -0.05 -50.02 -3.91
C SER A 35 -1.54 -49.74 -3.83
N PHE A 36 -2.08 -49.05 -4.83
CA PHE A 36 -3.52 -49.04 -5.12
C PHE A 36 -3.73 -49.17 -6.62
N THR A 37 -3.62 -50.39 -7.13
CA THR A 37 -4.32 -50.79 -8.35
C THR A 37 -5.80 -50.89 -8.03
N ILE A 38 -6.55 -49.82 -8.31
CA ILE A 38 -8.00 -49.92 -8.49
C ILE A 38 -8.32 -49.50 -9.93
N LEU A 39 -8.99 -50.46 -10.57
CA LEU A 39 -9.43 -50.57 -11.94
C LEU A 39 -10.09 -49.30 -12.50
N SER A 40 -9.73 -48.98 -13.75
CA SER A 40 -10.18 -47.86 -14.55
C SER A 40 -11.71 -47.87 -14.81
N ALA A 41 -12.36 -46.75 -14.52
CA ALA A 41 -13.39 -46.17 -15.38
C ALA A 41 -13.61 -44.68 -15.02
N ALA A 42 -13.01 -43.80 -15.83
CA ALA A 42 -13.42 -42.43 -16.09
C ALA A 42 -13.80 -41.55 -14.88
N LEU A 43 -12.82 -40.91 -14.25
CA LEU A 43 -13.03 -39.59 -13.68
C LEU A 43 -11.80 -38.73 -13.96
N SER A 44 -11.86 -37.96 -15.05
CA SER A 44 -10.88 -36.94 -15.39
C SER A 44 -10.91 -35.85 -14.32
N PHE A 45 -10.17 -36.03 -13.22
CA PHE A 45 -9.96 -34.97 -12.25
C PHE A 45 -8.76 -34.12 -12.71
N PHE A 46 -9.00 -33.26 -13.69
CA PHE A 46 -8.10 -32.14 -13.95
C PHE A 46 -8.14 -31.22 -12.72
N VAL A 47 -7.12 -31.28 -11.87
CA VAL A 47 -6.90 -30.25 -10.84
C VAL A 47 -6.39 -29.01 -11.56
N THR A 48 -7.29 -28.20 -12.09
CA THR A 48 -6.96 -26.82 -12.47
C THR A 48 -6.86 -26.02 -11.19
N ALA A 49 -5.63 -25.77 -10.73
CA ALA A 49 -5.36 -24.73 -9.74
C ALA A 49 -5.61 -23.36 -10.38
N THR A 50 -6.87 -22.89 -10.34
CA THR A 50 -7.19 -21.49 -10.59
C THR A 50 -6.69 -20.66 -9.41
N MET A 51 -5.54 -20.02 -9.57
CA MET A 51 -5.16 -18.88 -8.75
C MET A 51 -6.12 -17.74 -9.10
N ALA A 52 -7.18 -17.57 -8.31
CA ALA A 52 -7.94 -16.32 -8.31
C ALA A 52 -7.04 -15.25 -7.67
N ALA A 53 -6.45 -14.39 -8.51
CA ALA A 53 -6.02 -13.09 -8.04
C ALA A 53 -7.28 -12.30 -7.71
N GLU A 54 -7.62 -12.19 -6.42
CA GLU A 54 -8.64 -11.26 -5.96
C GLU A 54 -8.05 -9.85 -6.03
N ASN A 55 -8.06 -9.28 -7.24
CA ASN A 55 -8.04 -7.83 -7.38
C ASN A 55 -9.41 -7.34 -6.93
N ASP A 56 -9.54 -6.96 -5.67
CA ASP A 56 -10.70 -6.20 -5.22
C ASP A 56 -10.58 -4.75 -5.75
N ILE A 57 -10.88 -4.58 -7.04
CA ILE A 57 -11.17 -3.28 -7.66
C ILE A 57 -12.70 -3.14 -7.68
N SER A 58 -13.34 -3.35 -6.54
CA SER A 58 -14.79 -3.14 -6.40
C SER A 58 -15.02 -1.86 -5.60
N GLY A 59 -14.66 -0.74 -6.22
CA GLY A 59 -14.89 0.60 -5.72
C GLY A 59 -14.41 1.59 -6.75
N GLU A 60 -15.33 2.36 -7.34
CA GLU A 60 -14.99 3.40 -8.29
C GLU A 60 -13.91 4.33 -7.71
N SER A 61 -12.84 4.60 -8.48
CA SER A 61 -11.79 5.51 -8.02
C SER A 61 -12.36 6.91 -7.79
N SER A 62 -11.83 7.65 -6.82
CA SER A 62 -12.24 9.03 -6.56
C SER A 62 -12.15 9.91 -7.81
N LEU A 63 -11.15 9.65 -8.66
CA LEU A 63 -10.99 10.29 -9.96
C LEU A 63 -12.14 9.97 -10.90
N ALA A 64 -12.50 8.69 -11.07
CA ALA A 64 -13.62 8.27 -11.92
C ALA A 64 -14.96 8.86 -11.42
N HIS A 65 -15.16 8.85 -10.10
CA HIS A 65 -16.35 9.43 -9.47
C HIS A 65 -16.50 10.92 -9.80
N CYS A 66 -15.42 11.69 -9.63
CA CYS A 66 -15.44 13.12 -9.93
C CYS A 66 -15.58 13.39 -11.45
N TRP A 67 -15.04 12.53 -12.31
CA TRP A 67 -15.22 12.64 -13.76
C TRP A 67 -16.67 12.48 -14.20
N LYS A 68 -17.47 11.65 -13.53
CA LYS A 68 -18.90 11.50 -13.83
C LYS A 68 -19.70 12.77 -13.49
N GLN A 69 -19.23 13.57 -12.54
CA GLN A 69 -19.91 14.78 -12.07
C GLN A 69 -19.39 16.05 -12.74
N ALA A 70 -18.15 16.05 -13.21
CA ALA A 70 -17.49 17.22 -13.77
C ALA A 70 -17.82 17.39 -15.26
N SER A 71 -18.34 18.56 -15.64
CA SER A 71 -18.53 18.95 -17.04
C SER A 71 -17.25 19.46 -17.72
N THR A 72 -16.21 19.79 -16.93
CA THR A 72 -14.91 20.28 -17.41
C THR A 72 -13.76 19.83 -16.49
N ARG A 73 -12.52 19.85 -17.00
CA ARG A 73 -11.30 19.62 -16.20
C ARG A 73 -11.19 20.54 -15.00
N VAL A 74 -11.64 21.79 -15.10
CA VAL A 74 -11.58 22.77 -14.01
C VAL A 74 -12.53 22.38 -12.87
N ALA A 75 -13.68 21.79 -13.19
CA ALA A 75 -14.65 21.32 -12.20
C ALA A 75 -14.20 20.04 -11.46
N LEU A 76 -13.16 19.36 -11.94
CA LEU A 76 -12.67 18.11 -11.36
C LEU A 76 -11.92 18.32 -10.03
N ALA A 77 -11.03 19.32 -9.98
CA ALA A 77 -10.20 19.59 -8.81
C ALA A 77 -11.02 19.91 -7.54
N PRO A 78 -12.05 20.78 -7.57
CA PRO A 78 -12.89 21.03 -6.40
C PRO A 78 -13.60 19.78 -5.87
N CYS A 79 -14.02 18.85 -6.75
CA CYS A 79 -14.61 17.58 -6.34
C CYS A 79 -13.59 16.71 -5.58
N LEU A 80 -12.39 16.56 -6.14
CA LEU A 80 -11.32 15.77 -5.53
C LEU A 80 -10.89 16.37 -4.18
N GLU A 81 -10.75 17.69 -4.08
CA GLU A 81 -10.44 18.35 -2.82
C GLU A 81 -11.51 18.12 -1.74
N ASN A 82 -12.80 18.15 -2.10
CA ASN A 82 -13.89 17.84 -1.17
C ASN A 82 -13.82 16.38 -0.69
N LEU A 83 -13.58 15.43 -1.59
CA LEU A 83 -13.42 14.02 -1.23
C LEU A 83 -12.20 13.81 -0.32
N LEU A 84 -11.10 14.51 -0.58
CA LEU A 84 -9.90 14.45 0.25
C LEU A 84 -10.18 15.01 1.65
N ARG A 85 -10.80 16.20 1.76
CA ARG A 85 -11.21 16.76 3.06
C ARG A 85 -12.05 15.77 3.86
N ALA A 86 -13.07 15.18 3.23
CA ALA A 86 -13.92 14.19 3.89
C ALA A 86 -13.16 12.92 4.32
N ALA A 87 -12.18 12.46 3.53
CA ALA A 87 -11.33 11.33 3.89
C ALA A 87 -10.40 11.66 5.06
N GLU A 88 -9.83 12.85 5.10
CA GLU A 88 -8.96 13.32 6.17
C GLU A 88 -9.70 13.53 7.49
N ASP A 89 -10.94 14.03 7.44
CA ASP A 89 -11.80 14.13 8.62
C ASP A 89 -12.08 12.75 9.22
N ARG A 90 -12.42 11.76 8.38
CA ARG A 90 -12.60 10.36 8.82
C ARG A 90 -11.31 9.80 9.41
N LEU A 91 -10.15 10.05 8.77
CA LEU A 91 -8.86 9.60 9.28
C LEU A 91 -8.57 10.19 10.66
N LYS A 92 -8.78 11.50 10.84
CA LYS A 92 -8.57 12.17 12.11
C LYS A 92 -9.42 11.56 13.22
N THR A 93 -10.71 11.35 12.97
CA THR A 93 -11.61 10.69 13.94
C THR A 93 -11.14 9.28 14.29
N THR A 94 -10.75 8.49 13.29
CA THR A 94 -10.25 7.13 13.51
C THR A 94 -8.93 7.10 14.27
N GLN A 95 -7.97 7.97 13.93
CA GLN A 95 -6.69 8.09 14.64
C GLN A 95 -6.89 8.49 16.10
N SER A 96 -7.80 9.43 16.39
CA SER A 96 -8.14 9.79 17.78
C SER A 96 -8.72 8.60 18.56
N ARG A 97 -9.54 7.76 17.93
CA ARG A 97 -10.06 6.53 18.57
C ARG A 97 -8.94 5.53 18.87
N VAL A 98 -8.02 5.31 17.94
CA VAL A 98 -6.89 4.39 18.12
C VAL A 98 -5.92 4.91 19.18
N GLU A 99 -5.61 6.21 19.19
CA GLU A 99 -4.79 6.82 20.26
C GLU A 99 -5.44 6.68 21.63
N ASN A 100 -6.76 6.86 21.74
CA ASN A 100 -7.48 6.66 23.00
C ASN A 100 -7.43 5.20 23.46
N GLY A 101 -7.57 4.24 22.54
CA GLY A 101 -7.40 2.81 22.85
C GLY A 101 -5.97 2.48 23.30
N ALA A 102 -4.96 3.05 22.65
CA ALA A 102 -3.57 2.93 23.05
C ALA A 102 -3.32 3.52 24.45
N ALA A 103 -3.93 4.66 24.76
CA ALA A 103 -3.84 5.29 26.08
C ALA A 103 -4.46 4.42 27.18
N GLU A 104 -5.58 3.75 26.88
CA GLU A 104 -6.19 2.79 27.79
C GLU A 104 -5.27 1.59 28.05
N LEU A 105 -4.65 1.03 27.01
CA LEU A 105 -3.67 -0.06 27.13
C LEU A 105 -2.46 0.35 27.98
N ASP A 106 -1.93 1.55 27.76
CA ASP A 106 -0.86 2.09 28.58
C ASP A 106 -1.32 2.20 30.04
N ARG A 107 -2.52 2.70 30.31
CA ARG A 107 -3.08 2.80 31.67
C ARG A 107 -3.20 1.44 32.36
N VAL A 108 -3.82 0.44 31.74
CA VAL A 108 -4.03 -0.89 32.36
C VAL A 108 -2.73 -1.69 32.53
N THR A 109 -1.71 -1.38 31.73
CA THR A 109 -0.36 -1.98 31.86
C THR A 109 0.53 -1.24 32.85
N ASN A 110 0.02 -0.22 33.56
CA ASN A 110 0.77 0.70 34.42
C ASN A 110 1.92 1.41 33.67
N TYR A 111 1.64 1.85 32.45
CA TYR A 111 2.55 2.61 31.57
C TYR A 111 3.88 1.91 31.27
N ARG A 112 3.93 0.58 31.42
CA ARG A 112 5.08 -0.23 31.01
C ARG A 112 5.15 -0.40 29.49
N SER A 113 4.01 -0.30 28.83
CA SER A 113 3.92 -0.22 27.38
C SER A 113 3.86 1.25 26.93
N LYS A 114 4.36 1.51 25.71
CA LYS A 114 4.47 2.85 25.11
C LYS A 114 3.53 2.97 23.91
N ASN A 115 2.31 2.45 24.00
CA ASN A 115 1.42 2.31 22.85
C ASN A 115 1.05 3.66 22.26
N VAL A 116 0.78 4.70 23.06
CA VAL A 116 0.47 6.04 22.52
C VAL A 116 1.61 6.59 21.67
N GLU A 117 2.85 6.47 22.17
CA GLU A 117 4.07 6.89 21.45
C GLU A 117 4.20 6.14 20.11
N ARG A 118 4.04 4.82 20.13
CA ARG A 118 4.15 3.97 18.93
C ARG A 118 3.04 4.21 17.92
N THR A 119 1.82 4.47 18.37
CA THR A 119 0.69 4.82 17.51
C THR A 119 0.97 6.13 16.76
N ARG A 120 1.42 7.17 17.47
CA ARG A 120 1.75 8.46 16.86
C ARG A 120 2.89 8.36 15.86
N GLU A 121 3.95 7.63 16.22
CA GLU A 121 5.09 7.38 15.34
C GLU A 121 4.67 6.62 14.07
N SER A 122 3.79 5.62 14.20
CA SER A 122 3.22 4.89 13.06
C SER A 122 2.43 5.82 12.13
N ASP A 123 1.57 6.67 12.69
CA ASP A 123 0.77 7.62 11.91
C ASP A 123 1.59 8.70 11.22
N GLU A 124 2.66 9.19 11.85
CA GLU A 124 3.61 10.12 11.24
C GLU A 124 4.34 9.50 10.05
N ARG A 125 4.91 8.30 10.23
CA ARG A 125 5.61 7.57 9.16
C ARG A 125 4.68 7.23 8.01
N TRP A 126 3.44 6.86 8.30
CA TRP A 126 2.44 6.60 7.27
C TRP A 126 2.10 7.85 6.45
N ARG A 127 2.00 9.04 7.07
CA ARG A 127 1.79 10.30 6.34
C ARG A 127 2.95 10.60 5.39
N ALA A 128 4.19 10.45 5.86
CA ALA A 128 5.37 10.63 5.02
C ALA A 128 5.39 9.65 3.83
N TYR A 129 5.02 8.38 4.07
CA TYR A 129 4.86 7.39 3.00
C TYR A 129 3.77 7.80 1.99
N ARG A 130 2.59 8.20 2.47
CA ARG A 130 1.47 8.61 1.62
C ARG A 130 1.89 9.74 0.68
N ASP A 131 2.50 10.77 1.22
CA ASP A 131 2.86 11.96 0.45
C ASP A 131 3.94 11.61 -0.59
N ALA A 132 4.99 10.87 -0.21
CA ALA A 132 6.03 10.42 -1.12
C ALA A 132 5.52 9.48 -2.24
N GLU A 133 4.60 8.57 -1.91
CA GLU A 133 4.00 7.68 -2.91
C GLU A 133 3.11 8.45 -3.90
N CYS A 134 2.37 9.44 -3.41
CA CYS A 134 1.53 10.25 -4.27
C CYS A 134 2.33 11.20 -5.16
N ASP A 135 3.45 11.73 -4.68
CA ASP A 135 4.41 12.45 -5.52
C ASP A 135 4.97 11.54 -6.62
N ARG A 136 5.43 10.33 -6.27
CA ARG A 136 5.93 9.35 -7.24
C ARG A 136 4.90 9.02 -8.34
N GLN A 137 3.62 8.87 -7.99
CA GLN A 137 2.55 8.62 -8.97
C GLN A 137 2.26 9.85 -9.84
N ALA A 138 2.29 11.05 -9.26
CA ALA A 138 2.07 12.28 -9.99
C ALA A 138 3.22 12.60 -10.95
N GLU A 139 4.47 12.35 -10.55
CA GLU A 139 5.68 12.53 -11.38
C GLU A 139 5.77 11.52 -12.54
N ALA A 140 5.14 10.34 -12.40
CA ALA A 140 4.99 9.41 -13.51
C ALA A 140 4.11 9.98 -14.65
N MET A 141 3.39 11.08 -14.41
CA MET A 141 2.69 11.84 -15.43
C MET A 141 3.54 13.03 -15.94
N LEU A 142 3.40 13.37 -17.22
CA LEU A 142 3.99 14.60 -17.75
C LEU A 142 3.35 15.83 -17.07
N PRO A 143 4.13 16.88 -16.74
CA PRO A 143 3.57 18.13 -16.22
C PRO A 143 2.45 18.65 -17.12
N GLY A 144 1.29 18.97 -16.54
CA GLY A 144 0.12 19.50 -17.26
C GLY A 144 -0.89 18.48 -17.78
N THR A 145 -0.66 17.16 -17.63
CA THR A 145 -1.61 16.12 -18.09
C THR A 145 -2.63 15.68 -17.04
N GLY A 146 -2.72 16.38 -15.91
CA GLY A 146 -3.54 15.99 -14.76
C GLY A 146 -2.76 15.38 -13.59
N SER A 147 -1.46 15.66 -13.47
CA SER A 147 -0.63 15.21 -12.34
C SER A 147 -1.21 15.60 -10.98
N GLY A 148 -1.79 16.79 -10.87
CA GLY A 148 -2.49 17.24 -9.65
C GLY A 148 -3.73 16.38 -9.33
N ASP A 149 -4.50 15.97 -10.35
CA ASP A 149 -5.66 15.10 -10.16
C ASP A 149 -5.24 13.72 -9.66
N VAL A 150 -4.13 13.18 -10.20
CA VAL A 150 -3.56 11.89 -9.76
C VAL A 150 -3.03 11.98 -8.33
N TYR A 151 -2.33 13.06 -7.98
CA TYR A 151 -1.87 13.28 -6.60
C TYR A 151 -3.04 13.27 -5.61
N LEU A 152 -4.10 14.03 -5.90
CA LEU A 152 -5.30 14.07 -5.06
C LEU A 152 -5.98 12.71 -4.97
N ALA A 153 -6.15 12.02 -6.10
CA ALA A 153 -6.76 10.70 -6.14
C ALA A 153 -5.97 9.68 -5.31
N CYS A 154 -4.65 9.66 -5.44
CA CYS A 154 -3.76 8.83 -4.63
C CYS A 154 -3.93 9.09 -3.13
N ARG A 155 -3.92 10.37 -2.72
CA ARG A 155 -4.09 10.73 -1.30
C ARG A 155 -5.44 10.28 -0.76
N ILE A 156 -6.51 10.42 -1.53
CA ILE A 156 -7.85 9.95 -1.14
C ILE A 156 -7.84 8.44 -0.92
N THR A 157 -7.29 7.67 -1.87
CA THR A 157 -7.23 6.20 -1.80
C THR A 157 -6.46 5.75 -0.56
N LEU A 158 -5.20 6.17 -0.42
CA LEU A 158 -4.37 5.76 0.72
C LEU A 158 -4.97 6.20 2.07
N THR A 159 -5.59 7.38 2.13
CA THR A 159 -6.25 7.87 3.35
C THR A 159 -7.45 6.99 3.72
N ASN A 160 -8.29 6.62 2.76
CA ASN A 160 -9.41 5.71 3.01
C ASN A 160 -8.92 4.31 3.40
N ASP A 161 -7.84 3.82 2.81
CA ASP A 161 -7.28 2.51 3.17
C ASP A 161 -6.72 2.52 4.58
N ARG A 162 -6.07 3.61 5.01
CA ARG A 162 -5.66 3.77 6.41
C ARG A 162 -6.84 3.84 7.36
N VAL A 163 -7.92 4.52 6.99
CA VAL A 163 -9.18 4.52 7.77
C VAL A 163 -9.71 3.10 7.94
N LYS A 164 -9.73 2.29 6.87
CA LYS A 164 -10.16 0.89 6.94
C LYS A 164 -9.24 0.05 7.82
N GLN A 165 -7.92 0.20 7.64
CA GLN A 165 -6.90 -0.50 8.43
C GLN A 165 -7.03 -0.21 9.94
N LEU A 166 -7.24 1.06 10.31
CA LEU A 166 -7.36 1.48 11.70
C LEU A 166 -8.78 1.31 12.27
N GLY A 167 -9.78 1.17 11.40
CA GLY A 167 -11.19 1.05 11.77
C GLY A 167 -11.66 -0.38 12.04
N PHE A 168 -10.85 -1.38 11.71
CA PHE A 168 -11.13 -2.78 12.05
C PHE A 168 -10.86 -3.02 13.55
N PRO A 169 -11.81 -3.59 14.31
CA PRO A 169 -11.57 -4.06 15.67
C PRO A 169 -10.71 -5.32 15.71
#